data_AF-Q07278-F1
#
_entry.id   AF-Q07278-F1
#
_cell.length_a   1.000
_cell.length_b   1.000
_cell.length_c   1.000
_cell.angle_alpha   90.00
_cell.angle_beta   90.00
_cell.angle_gamma   90.00
#
_symmetry.space_group_name_H-M   'P 1'
#
loop_
_entity.id
_entity.type
_entity.pdbx_description
1 polymer ?
#
loop_
_entity_poly.entity_id
_entity_poly.type
_entity_poly.pdbx_seq_one_letter_code
_entity_poly.pdbx_strand_id
1 'polypeptide(L)'
;EEELTTFEGDLDTALKNGIKDEDCEKHEEKCILLEEADPNSLKEKCVKLREGCYELKREKVAEELLFRALGGDAKEDGKCKGKMNTVCPVLSRESDELMTFCLDPDGTCGELKTKLGEVCKPLETELNEKSSEKCHERLEKCHFYKEACGNTKCKEDKTKCEEKGFTYKAPESDFSPVKPKASLLRSIGLEDVYKNAEKHGIIIGKSGVDLPRKSGTKFLQDLLLVLSRDENDAGKKCGKALGKCDASKYLDHNLKELCNDGKKNDKCKELLDVNVKERCTKLKLNLYVKGLSTKFEKAEKSDLLSWGQLPTLFTKGECAELESECFYLENACKDNKIDEACQNARAACYKKGQDRMLNKFFQKELRGNLGLVRFYSDPEECKKSVVGNCTKLKEDSRYLSKCLYPKELCYALSNDIFLQSKELSSLLDDQRDFPLEKDCLELVEKCDELSSDSLLNLEKCITLKRRCEYFKVTEGFRKVFLKK
;
A
#
# COMPACT_ATOMS: atom_id res chain seq x y z
N GLU A 1 35.21 8.07 -9.26
CA GLU A 1 35.22 7.00 -10.29
C GLU A 1 35.27 5.62 -9.64
N GLU A 2 36.30 5.27 -8.85
CA GLU A 2 36.38 3.95 -8.18
C GLU A 2 35.17 3.59 -7.29
N GLU A 3 34.64 4.55 -6.52
CA GLU A 3 33.43 4.34 -5.70
C GLU A 3 32.18 4.05 -6.55
N LEU A 4 32.05 4.69 -7.72
CA LEU A 4 30.92 4.46 -8.63
C LEU A 4 31.02 3.08 -9.28
N THR A 5 32.20 2.69 -9.76
CA THR A 5 32.44 1.36 -10.34
C THR A 5 32.20 0.25 -9.33
N THR A 6 32.60 0.45 -8.07
CA THR A 6 32.35 -0.50 -6.99
C THR A 6 30.84 -0.64 -6.74
N PHE A 7 30.14 0.49 -6.63
CA PHE A 7 28.69 0.50 -6.42
C PHE A 7 27.93 -0.14 -7.58
N GLU A 8 28.33 0.09 -8.83
CA GLU A 8 27.75 -0.58 -9.99
C GLU A 8 27.88 -2.11 -9.94
N GLY A 9 29.01 -2.62 -9.44
CA GLY A 9 29.24 -4.05 -9.25
C GLY A 9 28.38 -4.65 -8.15
N ASP A 10 28.17 -3.91 -7.05
CA ASP A 10 27.27 -4.31 -5.97
C ASP A 10 25.81 -4.40 -6.49
N LEU A 11 25.37 -3.41 -7.28
CA LEU A 11 24.04 -3.42 -7.90
C LEU A 11 23.86 -4.60 -8.84
N ASP A 12 24.85 -4.90 -9.69
CA ASP A 12 24.78 -6.06 -10.59
C ASP A 12 24.67 -7.37 -9.81
N THR A 13 25.31 -7.47 -8.66
CA THR A 13 25.25 -8.64 -7.79
C THR A 13 23.87 -8.79 -7.15
N ALA A 14 23.31 -7.71 -6.61
CA ALA A 14 21.96 -7.70 -6.03
C ALA A 14 20.90 -8.06 -7.08
N LEU A 15 20.97 -7.45 -8.27
CA LEU A 15 20.01 -7.71 -9.35
C LEU A 15 20.09 -9.14 -9.89
N LYS A 16 21.28 -9.78 -9.88
CA LYS A 16 21.45 -11.18 -10.32
C LYS A 16 20.99 -12.21 -9.29
N ASN A 17 21.21 -11.94 -8.01
CA ASN A 17 20.93 -12.90 -6.93
C ASN A 17 19.50 -12.81 -6.38
N GLY A 18 18.71 -11.86 -6.88
CA GLY A 18 17.42 -11.49 -6.33
C GLY A 18 17.58 -10.48 -5.19
N ILE A 19 16.77 -9.42 -5.24
CA ILE A 19 16.82 -8.30 -4.29
C ILE A 19 16.33 -8.77 -2.92
N LYS A 20 17.12 -8.46 -1.88
CA LYS A 20 16.80 -8.73 -0.47
C LYS A 20 16.71 -7.43 0.32
N ASP A 21 16.20 -7.50 1.55
CA ASP A 21 16.10 -6.32 2.43
C ASP A 21 17.44 -5.64 2.64
N GLU A 22 18.50 -6.42 2.84
CA GLU A 22 19.84 -5.89 3.03
C GLU A 22 20.33 -5.09 1.82
N ASP A 23 19.95 -5.50 0.61
CA ASP A 23 20.31 -4.77 -0.61
C ASP A 23 19.55 -3.43 -0.66
N CYS A 24 18.28 -3.45 -0.28
CA CYS A 24 17.46 -2.25 -0.21
C CYS A 24 18.01 -1.25 0.81
N GLU A 25 18.29 -1.71 2.03
CA GLU A 25 18.86 -0.89 3.11
C GLU A 25 20.22 -0.31 2.74
N LYS A 26 21.08 -1.07 2.03
CA LYS A 26 22.42 -0.62 1.67
C LYS A 26 22.46 0.30 0.45
N HIS A 27 21.57 0.10 -0.52
CA HIS A 27 21.76 0.66 -1.87
C HIS A 27 20.66 1.63 -2.32
N GLU A 28 19.43 1.61 -1.77
CA GLU A 28 18.35 2.49 -2.23
C GLU A 28 18.72 3.98 -2.11
N GLU A 29 19.23 4.40 -0.96
CA GLU A 29 19.59 5.80 -0.71
C GLU A 29 20.75 6.26 -1.59
N LYS A 30 21.78 5.42 -1.72
CA LYS A 30 22.92 5.67 -2.63
C LYS A 30 22.44 5.81 -4.06
N CYS A 31 21.49 4.98 -4.49
CA CYS A 31 20.90 5.08 -5.81
C CYS A 31 20.15 6.40 -6.02
N ILE A 32 19.39 6.88 -5.02
CA ILE A 32 18.71 8.17 -5.08
C ILE A 32 19.72 9.33 -5.23
N LEU A 33 20.84 9.27 -4.51
CA LEU A 33 21.87 10.32 -4.52
C LEU A 33 22.73 10.30 -5.80
N LEU A 34 23.17 9.12 -6.23
CA LEU A 34 24.17 8.98 -7.29
C LEU A 34 23.57 8.90 -8.70
N GLU A 35 22.31 8.50 -8.85
CA GLU A 35 21.64 8.44 -10.15
C GLU A 35 21.60 9.81 -10.86
N GLU A 36 21.48 10.90 -10.10
CA GLU A 36 21.52 12.25 -10.66
C GLU A 36 22.94 12.67 -11.10
N ALA A 37 23.97 12.12 -10.46
CA ALA A 37 25.36 12.45 -10.74
C ALA A 37 25.91 11.69 -11.96
N ASP A 38 25.48 10.44 -12.18
CA ASP A 38 25.83 9.66 -13.38
C ASP A 38 24.61 8.91 -13.96
N PRO A 39 23.74 9.62 -14.70
CA PRO A 39 22.51 9.03 -15.23
C PRO A 39 22.74 7.96 -16.30
N ASN A 40 23.90 7.94 -16.95
CA ASN A 40 24.14 7.04 -18.09
C ASN A 40 24.50 5.62 -17.65
N SER A 41 25.17 5.47 -16.51
CA SER A 41 25.63 4.18 -15.98
C SER A 41 24.68 3.59 -14.93
N LEU A 42 24.09 4.44 -14.07
CA LEU A 42 23.36 3.99 -12.89
C LEU A 42 21.84 3.97 -13.04
N LYS A 43 21.26 4.78 -13.92
CA LYS A 43 19.81 5.00 -13.98
C LYS A 43 19.02 3.71 -14.10
N GLU A 44 19.34 2.86 -15.08
CA GLU A 44 18.57 1.62 -15.28
C GLU A 44 18.70 0.66 -14.10
N LYS A 45 19.92 0.50 -13.56
CA LYS A 45 20.19 -0.38 -12.41
C LYS A 45 19.49 0.12 -11.14
N CYS A 46 19.55 1.41 -10.88
CA CYS A 46 18.92 2.04 -9.72
C CYS A 46 17.39 2.04 -9.81
N VAL A 47 16.82 2.26 -11.00
CA VAL A 47 15.38 2.09 -11.23
C VAL A 47 14.95 0.66 -10.89
N LYS A 48 15.64 -0.36 -11.43
CA LYS A 48 15.32 -1.78 -11.15
C LYS A 48 15.46 -2.14 -9.68
N LEU A 49 16.52 -1.67 -9.02
CA LEU A 49 16.70 -1.89 -7.58
C LEU A 49 15.52 -1.32 -6.79
N ARG A 50 15.16 -0.05 -7.01
CA ARG A 50 14.07 0.60 -6.27
C ARG A 50 12.72 -0.04 -6.54
N GLU A 51 12.46 -0.42 -7.79
CA GLU A 51 11.24 -1.15 -8.16
C GLU A 51 11.16 -2.48 -7.39
N GLY A 52 12.21 -3.30 -7.43
CA GLY A 52 12.21 -4.58 -6.71
C GLY A 52 12.16 -4.42 -5.19
N CYS A 53 12.81 -3.39 -4.63
CA CYS A 53 12.69 -3.07 -3.20
C CYS A 53 11.27 -2.66 -2.81
N TYR A 54 10.59 -1.90 -3.65
CA TYR A 54 9.21 -1.51 -3.43
C TYR A 54 8.25 -2.68 -3.53
N GLU A 55 8.42 -3.54 -4.54
CA GLU A 55 7.66 -4.79 -4.71
C GLU A 55 7.85 -5.71 -3.51
N LEU A 56 9.10 -5.96 -3.09
CA LEU A 56 9.42 -6.78 -1.91
C LEU A 56 8.74 -6.25 -0.63
N LYS A 57 8.77 -4.93 -0.41
CA LYS A 57 8.13 -4.32 0.77
C LYS A 57 6.61 -4.46 0.72
N ARG A 58 5.98 -4.38 -0.46
CA ARG A 58 4.53 -4.58 -0.62
C ARG A 58 4.12 -6.04 -0.48
N GLU A 59 4.92 -6.94 -1.03
CA GLU A 59 4.74 -8.39 -0.91
C GLU A 59 4.72 -8.80 0.57
N LYS A 60 5.68 -8.32 1.38
CA LYS A 60 5.71 -8.57 2.82
C LYS A 60 4.46 -8.11 3.56
N VAL A 61 3.86 -7.00 3.14
CA VAL A 61 2.59 -6.53 3.72
C VAL A 61 1.46 -7.51 3.38
N ALA A 62 1.41 -8.01 2.15
CA ALA A 62 0.44 -9.04 1.77
C ALA A 62 0.67 -10.37 2.50
N GLU A 63 1.92 -10.78 2.68
CA GLU A 63 2.29 -11.96 3.47
C GLU A 63 1.85 -11.82 4.93
N GLU A 64 2.10 -10.67 5.53
CA GLU A 64 1.66 -10.37 6.90
C GLU A 64 0.14 -10.58 7.04
N LEU A 65 -0.64 -10.05 6.09
CA LEU A 65 -2.10 -10.21 6.07
C LEU A 65 -2.54 -11.66 5.88
N LEU A 66 -1.86 -12.40 5.00
CA LEU A 66 -2.14 -13.83 4.80
C LEU A 66 -1.85 -14.63 6.06
N PHE A 67 -0.73 -14.41 6.73
CA PHE A 67 -0.45 -15.08 8.00
C PHE A 67 -1.51 -14.76 9.06
N ARG A 68 -1.94 -13.50 9.18
CA ARG A 68 -3.02 -13.11 10.11
C ARG A 68 -4.36 -13.77 9.75
N ALA A 69 -4.66 -13.94 8.47
CA ALA A 69 -5.91 -14.55 7.99
C ALA A 69 -5.93 -16.09 8.13
N LEU A 70 -4.78 -16.73 7.88
CA LEU A 70 -4.65 -18.19 7.96
C LEU A 70 -4.47 -18.66 9.40
N GLY A 71 -3.75 -17.88 10.22
CA GLY A 71 -3.45 -18.22 11.62
C GLY A 71 -2.71 -19.55 11.72
N GLY A 72 -3.13 -20.41 12.66
CA GLY A 72 -2.53 -21.73 12.86
C GLY A 72 -2.57 -22.65 11.62
N ASP A 73 -3.49 -22.42 10.69
CA ASP A 73 -3.65 -23.24 9.48
C ASP A 73 -2.47 -23.08 8.50
N ALA A 74 -1.69 -22.00 8.60
CA ALA A 74 -0.50 -21.77 7.77
C ALA A 74 0.61 -22.84 7.97
N LYS A 75 0.56 -23.62 9.06
CA LYS A 75 1.54 -24.68 9.37
C LYS A 75 1.41 -25.92 8.47
N GLU A 76 0.19 -26.21 8.02
CA GLU A 76 -0.16 -27.47 7.38
C GLU A 76 -0.71 -27.21 5.99
N ASP A 77 -0.02 -27.66 4.94
CA ASP A 77 -0.34 -27.36 3.55
C ASP A 77 -1.82 -27.61 3.20
N GLY A 78 -2.39 -28.74 3.65
CA GLY A 78 -3.79 -29.07 3.41
C GLY A 78 -4.78 -28.13 4.08
N LYS A 79 -4.51 -27.72 5.33
CA LYS A 79 -5.34 -26.75 6.07
C LYS A 79 -5.19 -25.35 5.49
N CYS A 80 -3.96 -24.96 5.17
CA CYS A 80 -3.64 -23.70 4.52
C CYS A 80 -4.44 -23.55 3.21
N LYS A 81 -4.38 -24.54 2.31
CA LYS A 81 -5.14 -24.53 1.05
C LYS A 81 -6.65 -24.47 1.28
N GLY A 82 -7.16 -25.24 2.24
CA GLY A 82 -8.58 -25.21 2.61
C GLY A 82 -9.03 -23.82 3.10
N LYS A 83 -8.20 -23.18 3.94
CA LYS A 83 -8.44 -21.85 4.49
C LYS A 83 -8.29 -20.77 3.41
N MET A 84 -7.33 -20.88 2.50
CA MET A 84 -7.15 -20.00 1.32
C MET A 84 -8.45 -19.87 0.52
N ASN A 85 -9.15 -20.98 0.26
CA ASN A 85 -10.45 -20.97 -0.44
C ASN A 85 -11.52 -20.10 0.24
N THR A 86 -11.40 -19.87 1.54
CA THR A 86 -12.35 -19.04 2.32
C THR A 86 -11.93 -17.58 2.42
N VAL A 87 -10.62 -17.29 2.51
CA VAL A 87 -10.11 -15.93 2.74
C VAL A 87 -9.84 -15.18 1.44
N CYS A 88 -9.35 -15.86 0.41
CA CYS A 88 -8.96 -15.24 -0.87
C CYS A 88 -10.09 -14.59 -1.67
N PRO A 89 -11.36 -15.04 -1.64
CA PRO A 89 -12.45 -14.32 -2.29
C PRO A 89 -12.63 -12.88 -1.77
N VAL A 90 -12.18 -12.63 -0.53
CA VAL A 90 -12.15 -11.31 0.09
C VAL A 90 -10.78 -10.65 -0.14
N LEU A 91 -9.68 -11.32 0.24
CA LEU A 91 -8.34 -10.71 0.25
C LEU A 91 -7.79 -10.37 -1.14
N SER A 92 -8.10 -11.16 -2.17
CA SER A 92 -7.64 -10.89 -3.54
C SER A 92 -8.14 -9.54 -4.09
N ARG A 93 -9.15 -8.94 -3.45
CA ARG A 93 -9.72 -7.65 -3.85
C ARG A 93 -9.04 -6.46 -3.15
N GLU A 94 -8.20 -6.71 -2.15
CA GLU A 94 -7.61 -5.67 -1.29
C GLU A 94 -6.23 -5.21 -1.76
N SER A 95 -5.47 -6.05 -2.47
CA SER A 95 -4.22 -5.66 -3.11
C SER A 95 -3.88 -6.61 -4.27
N ASP A 96 -2.98 -6.18 -5.15
CA ASP A 96 -2.58 -6.97 -6.32
C ASP A 96 -1.56 -8.08 -5.96
N GLU A 97 -0.81 -7.88 -4.88
CA GLU A 97 0.06 -8.89 -4.26
C GLU A 97 -0.80 -10.00 -3.64
N LEU A 98 -1.86 -9.64 -2.90
CA LEU A 98 -2.83 -10.60 -2.37
C LEU A 98 -3.55 -11.36 -3.49
N MET A 99 -3.88 -10.69 -4.59
CA MET A 99 -4.40 -11.35 -5.79
C MET A 99 -3.41 -12.41 -6.31
N THR A 100 -2.13 -12.07 -6.42
CA THR A 100 -1.07 -12.98 -6.90
C THR A 100 -0.99 -14.23 -6.03
N PHE A 101 -0.90 -14.07 -4.71
CA PHE A 101 -0.89 -15.19 -3.77
C PHE A 101 -2.15 -16.07 -3.85
N CYS A 102 -3.31 -15.43 -4.02
CA CYS A 102 -4.58 -16.16 -4.14
C CYS A 102 -4.73 -16.92 -5.48
N LEU A 103 -3.94 -16.60 -6.51
CA LEU A 103 -3.95 -17.34 -7.77
C LEU A 103 -3.13 -18.63 -7.73
N ASP A 104 -2.16 -18.72 -6.81
CA ASP A 104 -1.36 -19.93 -6.57
C ASP A 104 -1.38 -20.33 -5.08
N PRO A 105 -2.48 -20.92 -4.58
CA PRO A 105 -2.55 -21.37 -3.20
C PRO A 105 -1.50 -22.41 -2.84
N ASP A 106 -1.04 -23.20 -3.82
CA ASP A 106 -0.10 -24.28 -3.61
C ASP A 106 1.30 -23.74 -3.35
N GLY A 107 1.80 -22.87 -4.24
CA GLY A 107 3.06 -22.17 -4.05
C GLY A 107 3.04 -21.30 -2.79
N THR A 108 1.99 -20.50 -2.64
CA THR A 108 1.82 -19.57 -1.49
C THR A 108 1.88 -20.32 -0.15
N CYS A 109 1.13 -21.42 0.02
CA CYS A 109 1.16 -22.18 1.26
C CYS A 109 2.54 -22.79 1.55
N GLY A 110 3.28 -23.22 0.51
CA GLY A 110 4.64 -23.72 0.66
C GLY A 110 5.63 -22.64 1.11
N GLU A 111 5.54 -21.45 0.52
CA GLU A 111 6.37 -20.29 0.87
C GLU A 111 6.07 -19.78 2.28
N LEU A 112 4.79 -19.58 2.62
CA LEU A 112 4.38 -19.13 3.95
C LEU A 112 4.84 -20.09 5.04
N LYS A 113 4.76 -21.41 4.79
CA LYS A 113 5.26 -22.42 5.73
C LYS A 113 6.77 -22.31 5.96
N THR A 114 7.53 -21.99 4.91
CA THR A 114 8.99 -21.80 5.01
C THR A 114 9.31 -20.53 5.80
N LYS A 115 8.59 -19.43 5.53
CA LYS A 115 8.76 -18.14 6.22
C LYS A 115 8.25 -18.13 7.67
N LEU A 116 7.41 -19.10 8.03
CA LEU A 116 6.84 -19.19 9.39
C LEU A 116 7.92 -19.26 10.48
N GLY A 117 9.06 -19.93 10.20
CA GLY A 117 10.18 -19.98 11.13
C GLY A 117 10.76 -18.58 11.46
N GLU A 118 10.88 -17.72 10.45
CA GLU A 118 11.37 -16.35 10.61
C GLU A 118 10.38 -15.48 11.38
N VAL A 119 9.09 -15.61 11.08
CA VAL A 119 8.00 -14.89 11.77
C VAL A 119 7.90 -15.32 13.24
N CYS A 120 8.12 -16.60 13.54
CA CYS A 120 8.05 -17.13 14.90
C CYS A 120 9.29 -16.85 15.74
N LYS A 121 10.48 -16.73 15.13
CA LYS A 121 11.75 -16.54 15.83
C LYS A 121 11.76 -15.39 16.85
N PRO A 122 11.22 -14.19 16.55
CA PRO A 122 11.08 -13.14 17.56
C PRO A 122 10.32 -13.63 18.79
N LEU A 123 9.25 -14.42 18.61
CA LEU A 123 8.36 -14.87 19.68
C LEU A 123 8.94 -15.93 20.61
N GLU A 124 10.08 -16.53 20.27
CA GLU A 124 10.73 -17.59 21.06
C GLU A 124 11.59 -17.03 22.22
N THR A 125 12.07 -15.79 22.09
CA THR A 125 12.88 -15.12 23.11
C THR A 125 12.03 -14.15 23.93
N GLU A 126 12.32 -13.98 25.21
CA GLU A 126 11.59 -13.02 26.04
C GLU A 126 11.88 -11.58 25.61
N LEU A 127 10.89 -10.69 25.78
CA LEU A 127 11.06 -9.28 25.45
C LEU A 127 12.10 -8.62 26.38
N ASN A 128 13.27 -8.27 25.82
CA ASN A 128 14.40 -7.68 26.55
C ASN A 128 14.16 -6.22 26.95
N GLU A 129 13.50 -5.43 26.09
CA GLU A 129 13.25 -4.00 26.31
C GLU A 129 11.76 -3.69 26.39
N LYS A 130 11.39 -2.83 27.35
CA LYS A 130 10.02 -2.68 27.83
C LYS A 130 9.49 -1.26 27.62
N SER A 131 9.51 -0.78 26.38
CA SER A 131 8.78 0.42 25.97
C SER A 131 7.32 0.07 25.63
N SER A 132 6.44 1.07 25.66
CA SER A 132 5.04 0.91 25.25
C SER A 132 4.94 0.31 23.85
N GLU A 133 5.68 0.87 22.88
CA GLU A 133 5.69 0.41 21.49
C GLU A 133 6.14 -1.04 21.34
N LYS A 134 7.25 -1.43 21.99
CA LYS A 134 7.74 -2.81 21.95
C LYS A 134 6.75 -3.78 22.59
N CYS A 135 6.11 -3.41 23.68
CA CYS A 135 5.05 -4.21 24.29
C CYS A 135 3.83 -4.36 23.36
N HIS A 136 3.37 -3.28 22.74
CA HIS A 136 2.24 -3.33 21.81
C HIS A 136 2.52 -4.21 20.59
N GLU A 137 3.65 -4.00 19.91
CA GLU A 137 4.07 -4.82 18.76
C GLU A 137 4.21 -6.30 19.15
N ARG A 138 4.78 -6.56 20.33
CA ARG A 138 4.95 -7.92 20.83
C ARG A 138 3.63 -8.62 21.08
N LEU A 139 2.73 -7.95 21.78
CA LEU A 139 1.42 -8.49 22.12
C LEU A 139 0.54 -8.69 20.89
N GLU A 140 0.64 -7.79 19.90
CA GLU A 140 0.00 -7.94 18.59
C GLU A 140 0.50 -9.19 17.87
N LYS A 141 1.82 -9.37 17.76
CA LYS A 141 2.39 -10.59 17.16
C LYS A 141 1.96 -11.85 17.91
N CYS A 142 1.91 -11.79 19.24
CA CYS A 142 1.38 -12.89 20.04
C CYS A 142 -0.11 -13.17 19.82
N HIS A 143 -0.91 -12.16 19.50
CA HIS A 143 -2.32 -12.36 19.18
C HIS A 143 -2.50 -13.13 17.86
N PHE A 144 -1.78 -12.74 16.81
CA PHE A 144 -1.96 -13.32 15.48
C PHE A 144 -1.17 -14.61 15.23
N TYR A 145 0.06 -14.69 15.73
CA TYR A 145 0.98 -15.76 15.35
C TYR A 145 1.13 -16.86 16.40
N LYS A 146 0.65 -16.68 17.65
CA LYS A 146 0.84 -17.69 18.70
C LYS A 146 0.32 -19.07 18.33
N GLU A 147 -0.80 -19.17 17.63
CA GLU A 147 -1.33 -20.46 17.16
C GLU A 147 -0.48 -21.05 16.03
N ALA A 148 0.13 -20.18 15.21
CA ALA A 148 1.04 -20.51 14.13
C ALA A 148 2.49 -20.72 14.60
N CYS A 149 2.81 -20.42 15.85
CA CYS A 149 4.11 -20.65 16.46
C CYS A 149 4.02 -21.73 17.54
N GLY A 150 5.12 -22.41 17.84
CA GLY A 150 5.16 -23.46 18.86
C GLY A 150 5.61 -22.89 20.22
N ASN A 151 6.93 -22.80 20.37
CA ASN A 151 7.61 -22.44 21.61
C ASN A 151 7.66 -20.92 21.83
N THR A 152 6.51 -20.27 21.99
CA THR A 152 6.45 -18.81 22.20
C THR A 152 6.53 -18.42 23.67
N LYS A 153 7.12 -17.24 23.94
CA LYS A 153 7.16 -16.55 25.24
C LYS A 153 6.01 -15.57 25.44
N CYS A 154 4.95 -15.72 24.65
CA CYS A 154 3.81 -14.81 24.63
C CYS A 154 3.05 -14.71 25.96
N LYS A 155 3.06 -15.76 26.79
CA LYS A 155 2.42 -15.71 28.11
C LYS A 155 3.25 -14.83 29.06
N GLU A 156 4.55 -15.08 29.10
CA GLU A 156 5.51 -14.35 29.93
C GLU A 156 5.57 -12.86 29.53
N ASP A 157 5.63 -12.58 28.22
CA ASP A 157 5.63 -11.20 27.71
C ASP A 157 4.31 -10.48 28.02
N LYS A 158 3.18 -11.19 27.95
CA LYS A 158 1.88 -10.61 28.31
C LYS A 158 1.83 -10.18 29.77
N THR A 159 2.22 -11.05 30.70
CA THR A 159 2.26 -10.70 32.12
C THR A 159 3.20 -9.52 32.37
N LYS A 160 4.38 -9.52 31.78
CA LYS A 160 5.37 -8.44 31.96
C LYS A 160 4.91 -7.09 31.40
N CYS A 161 4.18 -7.07 30.28
CA CYS A 161 3.64 -5.84 29.71
C CYS A 161 2.44 -5.32 30.53
N GLU A 162 1.56 -6.23 30.99
CA GLU A 162 0.42 -5.90 31.86
C GLU A 162 0.86 -5.34 33.22
N GLU A 163 1.92 -5.88 33.82
CA GLU A 163 2.54 -5.33 35.05
C GLU A 163 2.97 -3.86 34.91
N LYS A 164 3.26 -3.41 33.69
CA LYS A 164 3.61 -2.03 33.38
C LYS A 164 2.43 -1.18 32.90
N GLY A 165 1.23 -1.75 32.89
CA GLY A 165 0.01 -1.09 32.42
C GLY A 165 -0.14 -1.06 30.89
N PHE A 166 0.69 -1.78 30.14
CA PHE A 166 0.58 -1.88 28.69
C PHE A 166 -0.29 -3.07 28.30
N THR A 167 -1.42 -2.80 27.65
CA THR A 167 -2.36 -3.82 27.18
C THR A 167 -2.58 -3.69 25.68
N TYR A 168 -2.59 -4.81 24.96
CA TYR A 168 -2.99 -4.83 23.56
C TYR A 168 -4.48 -5.13 23.46
N LYS A 169 -5.18 -4.27 22.71
CA LYS A 169 -6.58 -4.43 22.42
C LYS A 169 -6.71 -5.07 21.04
N ALA A 170 -6.97 -6.37 21.02
CA ALA A 170 -7.17 -7.11 19.78
C ALA A 170 -8.30 -6.48 18.94
N PRO A 171 -8.22 -6.58 17.59
CA PRO A 171 -9.36 -6.26 16.77
C PRO A 171 -10.58 -7.03 17.29
N GLU A 172 -11.73 -6.36 17.38
CA GLU A 172 -13.01 -6.96 17.81
C GLU A 172 -13.17 -7.24 19.32
N SER A 173 -12.17 -6.93 20.15
CA SER A 173 -12.26 -7.12 21.61
C SER A 173 -13.42 -6.38 22.32
N ASP A 174 -14.08 -5.43 21.65
CA ASP A 174 -15.31 -4.76 22.11
C ASP A 174 -16.59 -5.47 21.63
N PHE A 175 -16.61 -6.80 21.61
CA PHE A 175 -17.79 -7.55 21.19
C PHE A 175 -19.01 -7.15 22.04
N SER A 176 -20.04 -6.69 21.36
CA SER A 176 -21.36 -6.42 21.92
C SER A 176 -22.35 -7.25 21.13
N PRO A 177 -23.33 -7.92 21.76
CA PRO A 177 -24.40 -8.65 21.06
C PRO A 177 -25.18 -7.79 20.06
N VAL A 178 -25.06 -6.47 20.15
CA VAL A 178 -25.72 -5.47 19.31
C VAL A 178 -24.85 -5.02 18.13
N LYS A 179 -23.54 -5.30 18.13
CA LYS A 179 -22.63 -4.95 17.04
C LYS A 179 -22.61 -6.10 16.00
N PRO A 180 -22.62 -5.80 14.69
CA PRO A 180 -22.48 -6.82 13.66
C PRO A 180 -21.23 -7.67 13.88
N LYS A 181 -21.31 -8.96 13.52
CA LYS A 181 -20.12 -9.82 13.46
C LYS A 181 -19.09 -9.13 12.59
N ALA A 182 -17.88 -9.02 13.10
CA ALA A 182 -16.86 -8.28 12.41
C ALA A 182 -16.39 -9.03 11.15
N SER A 183 -16.02 -8.23 10.15
CA SER A 183 -15.58 -8.74 8.85
C SER A 183 -14.18 -9.32 8.93
N LEU A 184 -13.84 -10.20 8.00
CA LEU A 184 -12.48 -10.77 7.89
C LEU A 184 -11.40 -9.66 7.92
N LEU A 185 -11.58 -8.59 7.14
CA LEU A 185 -10.64 -7.47 7.07
C LEU A 185 -10.42 -6.78 8.41
N ARG A 186 -11.46 -6.69 9.24
CA ARG A 186 -11.35 -6.15 10.60
C ARG A 186 -10.66 -7.15 11.53
N SER A 187 -11.01 -8.43 11.43
CA SER A 187 -10.44 -9.50 12.29
C SER A 187 -8.93 -9.61 12.14
N ILE A 188 -8.40 -9.40 10.93
CA ILE A 188 -6.96 -9.48 10.66
C ILE A 188 -6.23 -8.15 10.88
N GLY A 189 -6.95 -7.07 11.24
CA GLY A 189 -6.36 -5.75 11.42
C GLY A 189 -5.79 -5.14 10.14
N LEU A 190 -6.47 -5.32 8.98
CA LEU A 190 -6.00 -4.80 7.67
C LEU A 190 -5.57 -3.33 7.73
N GLU A 191 -6.40 -2.51 8.39
CA GLU A 191 -6.18 -1.08 8.52
C GLU A 191 -4.89 -0.74 9.27
N ASP A 192 -4.59 -1.50 10.33
CA ASP A 192 -3.42 -1.29 11.17
C ASP A 192 -2.14 -1.70 10.42
N VAL A 193 -2.19 -2.81 9.67
CA VAL A 193 -1.09 -3.26 8.81
C VAL A 193 -0.80 -2.21 7.73
N TYR A 194 -1.83 -1.71 7.03
CA TYR A 194 -1.63 -0.68 6.00
C TYR A 194 -1.13 0.64 6.59
N LYS A 195 -1.62 1.07 7.76
CA LYS A 195 -1.08 2.24 8.46
C LYS A 195 0.38 2.06 8.86
N ASN A 196 0.76 0.85 9.26
CA ASN A 196 2.15 0.55 9.58
C ASN A 196 3.03 0.61 8.31
N ALA A 197 2.56 0.04 7.20
CA ALA A 197 3.24 0.12 5.90
C ALA A 197 3.46 1.59 5.45
N GLU A 198 2.47 2.46 5.65
CA GLU A 198 2.58 3.90 5.35
C GLU A 198 3.68 4.60 6.17
N LYS A 199 4.00 4.13 7.39
CA LYS A 199 5.14 4.66 8.18
C LYS A 199 6.49 4.33 7.54
N HIS A 200 6.55 3.29 6.71
CA HIS A 200 7.72 2.92 5.92
C HIS A 200 7.66 3.49 4.49
N GLY A 201 6.71 4.39 4.22
CA GLY A 201 6.54 5.03 2.92
C GLY A 201 6.00 4.07 1.85
N ILE A 202 5.27 3.05 2.25
CA ILE A 202 4.63 2.08 1.36
C ILE A 202 3.15 2.45 1.22
N ILE A 203 2.72 2.70 -0.02
CA ILE A 203 1.33 3.01 -0.34
C ILE A 203 0.67 1.74 -0.86
N ILE A 204 -0.40 1.32 -0.18
CA ILE A 204 -1.30 0.27 -0.64
C ILE A 204 -2.71 0.85 -0.69
N GLY A 205 -3.37 0.72 -1.83
CA GLY A 205 -4.73 1.20 -2.05
C GLY A 205 -5.75 0.37 -1.28
N LYS A 206 -6.62 1.05 -0.53
CA LYS A 206 -7.74 0.41 0.16
C LYS A 206 -8.97 0.29 -0.75
N SER A 207 -9.48 -0.92 -0.89
CA SER A 207 -10.69 -1.17 -1.67
C SER A 207 -11.92 -0.51 -1.03
N GLY A 208 -12.68 0.25 -1.81
CA GLY A 208 -13.82 1.04 -1.35
C GLY A 208 -13.47 2.31 -0.58
N VAL A 209 -12.20 2.69 -0.51
CA VAL A 209 -11.73 3.94 0.12
C VAL A 209 -10.84 4.71 -0.86
N ASP A 210 -9.69 4.13 -1.22
CA ASP A 210 -8.75 4.69 -2.18
C ASP A 210 -9.11 4.27 -3.63
N LEU A 211 -9.76 3.11 -3.76
CA LEU A 211 -10.19 2.52 -5.03
C LEU A 211 -11.68 2.19 -5.01
N PRO A 212 -12.38 2.19 -6.17
CA PRO A 212 -13.69 1.58 -6.26
C PRO A 212 -13.64 0.11 -5.85
N ARG A 213 -14.67 -0.39 -5.15
CA ARG A 213 -14.74 -1.81 -4.77
C ARG A 213 -14.72 -2.68 -6.03
N LYS A 214 -13.71 -3.57 -6.13
CA LYS A 214 -13.57 -4.53 -7.23
C LYS A 214 -14.76 -5.52 -7.20
N SER A 215 -15.66 -5.41 -8.18
CA SER A 215 -16.84 -6.26 -8.29
C SER A 215 -17.36 -6.35 -9.73
N GLY A 216 -18.22 -7.34 -9.99
CA GLY A 216 -18.91 -7.53 -11.26
C GLY A 216 -17.97 -7.78 -12.44
N THR A 217 -18.37 -7.28 -13.62
CA THR A 217 -17.69 -7.53 -14.89
C THR A 217 -16.24 -7.02 -14.91
N LYS A 218 -15.94 -5.89 -14.25
CA LYS A 218 -14.57 -5.36 -14.18
C LYS A 218 -13.64 -6.34 -13.47
N PHE A 219 -14.05 -6.83 -12.30
CA PHE A 219 -13.22 -7.77 -11.54
C PHE A 219 -13.04 -9.12 -12.26
N LEU A 220 -14.10 -9.61 -12.92
CA LEU A 220 -14.00 -10.80 -13.77
C LEU A 220 -12.97 -10.59 -14.90
N GLN A 221 -13.00 -9.43 -15.55
CA GLN A 221 -12.02 -9.09 -16.58
C GLN A 221 -10.58 -9.05 -16.02
N ASP A 222 -10.39 -8.41 -14.87
CA ASP A 222 -9.09 -8.35 -14.19
C ASP A 222 -8.56 -9.76 -13.87
N LEU A 223 -9.39 -10.65 -13.33
CA LEU A 223 -9.04 -12.05 -13.10
C LEU A 223 -8.61 -12.77 -14.38
N LEU A 224 -9.36 -12.62 -15.47
CA LEU A 224 -9.01 -13.24 -16.77
C LEU A 224 -7.68 -12.71 -17.30
N LEU A 225 -7.38 -11.42 -17.12
CA LEU A 225 -6.11 -10.83 -17.51
C LEU A 225 -4.93 -11.43 -16.74
N VAL A 226 -5.03 -11.55 -15.41
CA VAL A 226 -3.93 -12.15 -14.62
C VAL A 226 -3.79 -13.65 -14.90
N LEU A 227 -4.89 -14.38 -15.03
CA LEU A 227 -4.84 -15.81 -15.34
C LEU A 227 -4.17 -16.11 -16.70
N SER A 228 -4.26 -15.17 -17.64
CA SER A 228 -3.65 -15.25 -18.96
C SER A 228 -2.34 -14.44 -19.11
N ARG A 229 -1.75 -13.98 -18.01
CA ARG A 229 -0.58 -13.07 -18.00
C ARG A 229 0.66 -13.63 -18.72
N ASP A 230 0.81 -14.96 -18.71
CA ASP A 230 1.92 -15.66 -19.37
C ASP A 230 1.70 -15.87 -20.89
N GLU A 231 0.49 -15.57 -21.39
CA GLU A 231 0.13 -15.77 -22.79
C GLU A 231 0.22 -14.46 -23.57
N ASN A 232 1.06 -14.50 -24.61
CA ASN A 232 1.41 -13.34 -25.42
C ASN A 232 0.50 -13.23 -26.65
N ASP A 233 -0.05 -14.34 -27.12
CA ASP A 233 -0.98 -14.38 -28.24
C ASP A 233 -2.39 -14.03 -27.76
N ALA A 234 -2.90 -12.86 -28.18
CA ALA A 234 -4.24 -12.40 -27.84
C ALA A 234 -5.33 -13.44 -28.15
N GLY A 235 -5.17 -14.20 -29.24
CA GLY A 235 -6.12 -15.24 -29.63
C GLY A 235 -6.14 -16.46 -28.69
N LYS A 236 -5.10 -16.64 -27.88
CA LYS A 236 -4.94 -17.78 -26.95
C LYS A 236 -5.15 -17.41 -25.48
N LYS A 237 -5.18 -16.12 -25.13
CA LYS A 237 -5.36 -15.65 -23.75
C LYS A 237 -6.56 -16.30 -23.05
N CYS A 238 -7.70 -16.36 -23.72
CA CYS A 238 -8.88 -17.02 -23.17
C CYS A 238 -8.68 -18.52 -22.92
N GLY A 239 -8.03 -19.23 -23.84
CA GLY A 239 -7.70 -20.64 -23.64
C GLY A 239 -6.80 -20.84 -22.41
N LYS A 240 -5.79 -19.97 -22.23
CA LYS A 240 -4.89 -20.01 -21.08
C LYS A 240 -5.61 -19.70 -19.77
N ALA A 241 -6.40 -18.63 -19.73
CA ALA A 241 -7.16 -18.25 -18.54
C ALA A 241 -8.19 -19.33 -18.14
N LEU A 242 -8.99 -19.80 -19.09
CA LEU A 242 -10.01 -20.81 -18.85
C LEU A 242 -9.40 -22.19 -18.52
N GLY A 243 -8.18 -22.47 -18.96
CA GLY A 243 -7.42 -23.66 -18.55
C GLY A 243 -7.09 -23.69 -17.06
N LYS A 244 -7.09 -22.53 -16.37
CA LYS A 244 -6.87 -22.40 -14.92
C LYS A 244 -8.19 -22.33 -14.12
N CYS A 245 -9.34 -22.59 -14.75
CA CYS A 245 -10.66 -22.47 -14.11
C CYS A 245 -10.80 -23.28 -12.82
N ASP A 246 -10.35 -24.55 -12.81
CA ASP A 246 -10.53 -25.40 -11.62
C ASP A 246 -9.77 -24.89 -10.40
N ALA A 247 -8.60 -24.31 -10.63
CA ALA A 247 -7.76 -23.73 -9.59
C ALA A 247 -8.23 -22.33 -9.14
N SER A 248 -9.07 -21.62 -9.92
CA SER A 248 -9.38 -20.20 -9.67
C SER A 248 -10.86 -19.89 -9.47
N LYS A 249 -11.79 -20.79 -9.84
CA LYS A 249 -13.24 -20.60 -9.73
C LYS A 249 -13.75 -20.30 -8.31
N TYR A 250 -12.94 -20.55 -7.29
CA TYR A 250 -13.30 -20.27 -5.91
C TYR A 250 -13.19 -18.77 -5.57
N LEU A 251 -12.41 -18.00 -6.33
CA LEU A 251 -12.11 -16.59 -6.08
C LEU A 251 -13.29 -15.65 -6.33
N ASP A 252 -14.12 -15.96 -7.34
CA ASP A 252 -15.23 -15.12 -7.72
C ASP A 252 -16.40 -15.92 -8.28
N HIS A 253 -17.61 -15.47 -7.95
CA HIS A 253 -18.84 -16.09 -8.41
C HIS A 253 -19.01 -15.98 -9.93
N ASN A 254 -18.72 -14.82 -10.53
CA ASN A 254 -18.86 -14.64 -11.98
C ASN A 254 -17.82 -15.45 -12.75
N LEU A 255 -16.61 -15.62 -12.17
CA LEU A 255 -15.61 -16.52 -12.75
C LEU A 255 -16.10 -17.97 -12.72
N LYS A 256 -16.68 -18.41 -11.60
CA LYS A 256 -17.29 -19.74 -11.49
C LYS A 256 -18.39 -19.96 -12.53
N GLU A 257 -19.28 -18.98 -12.70
CA GLU A 257 -20.34 -19.04 -13.70
C GLU A 257 -19.75 -19.13 -15.11
N LEU A 258 -18.78 -18.28 -15.45
CA LEU A 258 -18.11 -18.31 -16.74
C LEU A 258 -17.44 -19.67 -16.99
N CYS A 259 -16.73 -20.24 -16.01
CA CYS A 259 -16.05 -21.52 -16.15
C CYS A 259 -16.99 -22.70 -16.45
N ASN A 260 -18.22 -22.63 -15.94
CA ASN A 260 -19.25 -23.65 -16.14
C ASN A 260 -20.12 -23.42 -17.38
N ASP A 261 -19.94 -22.30 -18.09
CA ASP A 261 -20.72 -21.96 -19.27
C ASP A 261 -20.24 -22.73 -20.52
N GLY A 262 -21.17 -23.29 -21.29
CA GLY A 262 -20.88 -23.96 -22.57
C GLY A 262 -20.32 -23.01 -23.64
N LYS A 263 -20.59 -21.70 -23.54
CA LYS A 263 -20.11 -20.63 -24.43
C LYS A 263 -18.99 -19.79 -23.80
N LYS A 264 -18.29 -20.31 -22.80
CA LYS A 264 -17.25 -19.60 -22.05
C LYS A 264 -16.15 -18.97 -22.92
N ASN A 265 -15.78 -19.63 -24.02
CA ASN A 265 -14.75 -19.12 -24.94
C ASN A 265 -15.19 -17.80 -25.59
N ASP A 266 -16.43 -17.72 -26.08
CA ASP A 266 -16.96 -16.54 -26.76
C ASP A 266 -17.12 -15.38 -25.78
N LYS A 267 -17.69 -15.64 -24.60
CA LYS A 267 -17.83 -14.66 -23.52
C LYS A 267 -16.49 -14.12 -23.04
N CYS A 268 -15.49 -14.99 -22.89
CA CYS A 268 -14.15 -14.56 -22.50
C CYS A 268 -13.52 -13.64 -23.57
N LYS A 269 -13.65 -13.99 -24.86
CA LYS A 269 -13.12 -13.17 -25.95
C LYS A 269 -13.75 -11.79 -25.98
N GLU A 270 -15.06 -11.70 -25.82
CA GLU A 270 -15.78 -10.42 -25.75
C GLU A 270 -15.24 -9.53 -24.61
N LEU A 271 -15.02 -10.12 -23.42
CA LEU A 271 -14.46 -9.42 -22.27
C LEU A 271 -13.01 -8.95 -22.50
N LEU A 272 -12.19 -9.72 -23.21
CA LEU A 272 -10.78 -9.40 -23.41
C LEU A 272 -10.50 -8.56 -24.68
N ASP A 273 -11.32 -8.62 -25.73
CA ASP A 273 -11.03 -7.95 -27.00
C ASP A 273 -11.47 -6.47 -27.04
N VAL A 274 -12.70 -6.17 -26.60
CA VAL A 274 -13.27 -4.81 -26.72
C VAL A 274 -12.81 -3.94 -25.56
N ASN A 275 -13.04 -4.41 -24.34
CA ASN A 275 -12.87 -3.60 -23.14
C ASN A 275 -11.38 -3.37 -22.79
N VAL A 276 -10.47 -4.30 -23.13
CA VAL A 276 -9.04 -4.16 -22.81
C VAL A 276 -8.40 -3.08 -23.67
N LYS A 277 -8.72 -2.97 -24.96
CA LYS A 277 -8.16 -1.96 -25.86
C LYS A 277 -8.49 -0.53 -25.41
N GLU A 278 -9.72 -0.31 -24.96
CA GLU A 278 -10.13 0.99 -24.40
C GLU A 278 -9.36 1.29 -23.11
N ARG A 279 -9.28 0.32 -22.19
CA ARG A 279 -8.52 0.45 -20.94
C ARG A 279 -7.04 0.74 -21.19
N CYS A 280 -6.39 0.04 -22.11
CA CYS A 280 -5.00 0.29 -22.51
C CYS A 280 -4.80 1.73 -23.00
N THR A 281 -5.73 2.24 -23.81
CA THR A 281 -5.66 3.60 -24.36
C THR A 281 -5.86 4.65 -23.27
N LYS A 282 -6.84 4.44 -22.39
CA LYS A 282 -7.09 5.29 -21.22
C LYS A 282 -5.89 5.31 -20.26
N LEU A 283 -5.30 4.15 -19.98
CA LEU A 283 -4.12 4.04 -19.13
C LEU A 283 -2.94 4.80 -19.73
N LYS A 284 -2.62 4.61 -21.02
CA LYS A 284 -1.54 5.36 -21.70
C LYS A 284 -1.75 6.88 -21.61
N LEU A 285 -2.96 7.34 -21.88
CA LEU A 285 -3.31 8.76 -21.75
C LEU A 285 -3.10 9.26 -20.32
N ASN A 286 -3.58 8.52 -19.32
CA ASN A 286 -3.45 8.89 -17.92
C ASN A 286 -1.97 8.96 -17.49
N LEU A 287 -1.17 7.96 -17.85
CA LEU A 287 0.28 7.93 -17.60
C LEU A 287 0.98 9.16 -18.23
N TYR A 288 0.62 9.52 -19.47
CA TYR A 288 1.18 10.70 -20.13
C TYR A 288 0.77 12.02 -19.45
N VAL A 289 -0.52 12.21 -19.17
CA VAL A 289 -1.05 13.43 -18.51
C VAL A 289 -0.46 13.61 -17.12
N LYS A 290 -0.16 12.52 -16.42
CA LYS A 290 0.48 12.54 -15.09
C LYS A 290 2.00 12.72 -15.16
N GLY A 291 2.60 12.79 -16.34
CA GLY A 291 4.05 12.93 -16.54
C GLY A 291 4.83 11.64 -16.24
N LEU A 292 4.17 10.48 -16.21
CA LEU A 292 4.77 9.17 -16.00
C LEU A 292 5.20 8.50 -17.32
N SER A 293 4.71 9.01 -18.44
CA SER A 293 5.14 8.63 -19.79
C SER A 293 5.73 9.84 -20.50
N THR A 294 6.94 9.71 -21.07
CA THR A 294 7.54 10.77 -21.90
C THR A 294 6.91 10.83 -23.30
N LYS A 295 6.24 9.75 -23.71
CA LYS A 295 5.60 9.59 -25.03
C LYS A 295 4.12 9.29 -24.90
N PHE A 296 3.30 9.93 -25.73
CA PHE A 296 1.87 9.64 -25.82
C PHE A 296 1.56 8.59 -26.89
N GLU A 297 2.29 8.63 -28.01
CA GLU A 297 2.02 7.79 -29.18
C GLU A 297 2.03 6.30 -28.83
N LYS A 298 1.04 5.57 -29.37
CA LYS A 298 0.74 4.19 -28.99
C LYS A 298 1.96 3.27 -29.17
N ALA A 299 2.67 3.42 -30.29
CA ALA A 299 3.82 2.59 -30.62
C ALA A 299 5.13 3.02 -29.94
N GLU A 300 5.15 4.15 -29.22
CA GLU A 300 6.36 4.69 -28.61
C GLU A 300 6.49 4.29 -27.14
N LYS A 301 7.69 3.80 -26.80
CA LYS A 301 8.09 3.50 -25.42
C LYS A 301 8.36 4.79 -24.67
N SER A 302 7.98 4.81 -23.39
CA SER A 302 8.44 5.87 -22.49
C SER A 302 9.90 5.67 -22.15
N ASP A 303 10.59 6.77 -21.87
CA ASP A 303 11.87 6.71 -21.17
C ASP A 303 11.61 6.41 -19.69
N LEU A 304 12.56 5.73 -19.05
CA LEU A 304 12.60 5.65 -17.59
C LEU A 304 12.90 7.03 -17.03
N LEU A 305 12.29 7.38 -15.91
CA LEU A 305 12.53 8.65 -15.21
C LEU A 305 13.51 8.42 -14.06
N SER A 306 14.47 9.35 -13.89
CA SER A 306 15.30 9.36 -12.68
C SER A 306 14.48 9.79 -11.47
N TRP A 307 14.99 9.52 -10.26
CA TRP A 307 14.28 9.85 -9.03
C TRP A 307 13.82 11.31 -8.94
N GLY A 308 14.69 12.26 -9.29
CA GLY A 308 14.36 13.69 -9.32
C GLY A 308 13.26 14.06 -10.31
N GLN A 309 13.16 13.33 -11.44
CA GLN A 309 12.19 13.58 -12.51
C GLN A 309 10.79 13.00 -12.22
N LEU A 310 10.68 12.04 -11.30
CA LEU A 310 9.41 11.38 -11.00
C LEU A 310 8.38 12.38 -10.43
N PRO A 311 7.19 12.49 -11.03
CA PRO A 311 6.13 13.36 -10.54
C PRO A 311 5.52 12.80 -9.24
N THR A 312 5.02 13.68 -8.38
CA THR A 312 4.34 13.29 -7.13
C THR A 312 2.98 13.99 -6.93
N LEU A 313 2.52 14.74 -7.93
CA LEU A 313 1.29 15.54 -7.89
C LEU A 313 0.03 14.71 -8.21
N PHE A 314 -0.20 13.67 -7.43
CA PHE A 314 -1.39 12.83 -7.49
C PHE A 314 -1.70 12.29 -6.08
N THR A 315 -2.96 11.93 -5.84
CA THR A 315 -3.43 11.39 -4.56
C THR A 315 -2.99 9.94 -4.35
N LYS A 316 -3.11 9.44 -3.11
CA LYS A 316 -2.91 8.03 -2.77
C LYS A 316 -3.82 7.11 -3.60
N GLY A 317 -5.09 7.49 -3.78
CA GLY A 317 -6.05 6.76 -4.60
C GLY A 317 -5.64 6.68 -6.06
N GLU A 318 -5.20 7.79 -6.65
CA GLU A 318 -4.68 7.80 -8.02
C GLU A 318 -3.43 6.91 -8.17
N CYS A 319 -2.56 6.87 -7.15
CA CYS A 319 -1.42 5.96 -7.13
C CYS A 319 -1.85 4.50 -7.19
N ALA A 320 -2.74 4.11 -6.27
CA ALA A 320 -3.26 2.77 -6.22
C ALA A 320 -3.98 2.39 -7.53
N GLU A 321 -4.69 3.33 -8.16
CA GLU A 321 -5.38 3.08 -9.42
C GLU A 321 -4.39 2.82 -10.56
N LEU A 322 -3.35 3.66 -10.67
CA LEU A 322 -2.31 3.51 -11.69
C LEU A 322 -1.54 2.21 -11.54
N GLU A 323 -1.08 1.90 -10.33
CA GLU A 323 -0.37 0.65 -10.04
C GLU A 323 -1.24 -0.57 -10.34
N SER A 324 -2.52 -0.53 -9.95
CA SER A 324 -3.42 -1.66 -10.16
C SER A 324 -3.77 -1.85 -11.63
N GLU A 325 -4.08 -0.78 -12.37
CA GLU A 325 -4.29 -0.89 -13.81
C GLU A 325 -3.02 -1.37 -14.52
N CYS A 326 -1.82 -0.90 -14.13
CA CYS A 326 -0.56 -1.43 -14.63
C CYS A 326 -0.42 -2.94 -14.36
N PHE A 327 -0.71 -3.40 -13.13
CA PHE A 327 -0.65 -4.82 -12.80
C PHE A 327 -1.50 -5.71 -13.72
N TYR A 328 -2.74 -5.31 -14.03
CA TYR A 328 -3.62 -6.10 -14.91
C TYR A 328 -3.31 -5.91 -16.41
N LEU A 329 -2.78 -4.75 -16.80
CA LEU A 329 -2.73 -4.34 -18.21
C LEU A 329 -1.34 -4.32 -18.85
N GLU A 330 -0.26 -4.25 -18.09
CA GLU A 330 1.13 -4.15 -18.60
C GLU A 330 1.40 -5.22 -19.68
N ASN A 331 1.20 -6.50 -19.34
CA ASN A 331 1.37 -7.60 -20.31
C ASN A 331 0.24 -7.69 -21.35
N ALA A 332 -0.90 -7.06 -21.07
CA ALA A 332 -2.05 -7.08 -21.96
C ALA A 332 -1.95 -6.07 -23.10
N CYS A 333 -1.34 -4.92 -22.84
CA CYS A 333 -1.30 -3.75 -23.70
C CYS A 333 0.01 -3.64 -24.50
N LYS A 334 0.48 -4.73 -25.10
CA LYS A 334 1.78 -4.77 -25.79
C LYS A 334 1.92 -3.78 -26.94
N ASP A 335 0.81 -3.48 -27.61
CA ASP A 335 0.77 -2.51 -28.70
C ASP A 335 0.95 -1.07 -28.21
N ASN A 336 0.72 -0.79 -26.91
CA ASN A 336 0.75 0.55 -26.32
C ASN A 336 2.09 0.91 -25.64
N LYS A 337 3.03 -0.05 -25.57
CA LYS A 337 4.38 0.15 -24.99
C LYS A 337 4.33 0.89 -23.65
N ILE A 338 3.59 0.33 -22.69
CA ILE A 338 3.35 0.95 -21.38
C ILE A 338 4.30 0.46 -20.29
N ASP A 339 5.12 -0.55 -20.55
CA ASP A 339 6.00 -1.20 -19.56
C ASP A 339 6.83 -0.17 -18.79
N GLU A 340 7.65 0.63 -19.47
CA GLU A 340 8.50 1.64 -18.83
C GLU A 340 7.69 2.74 -18.11
N ALA A 341 6.50 3.08 -18.63
CA ALA A 341 5.61 4.05 -17.98
C ALA A 341 4.94 3.47 -16.71
N CYS A 342 4.68 2.17 -16.68
CA CYS A 342 4.21 1.46 -15.50
C CYS A 342 5.31 1.32 -14.44
N GLN A 343 6.56 1.08 -14.85
CA GLN A 343 7.72 1.16 -13.96
C GLN A 343 7.84 2.57 -13.34
N ASN A 344 7.71 3.62 -14.15
CA ASN A 344 7.68 4.99 -13.67
C ASN A 344 6.53 5.24 -12.69
N ALA A 345 5.34 4.67 -12.93
CA ALA A 345 4.19 4.79 -12.03
C ALA A 345 4.48 4.17 -10.65
N ARG A 346 5.00 2.93 -10.62
CA ARG A 346 5.41 2.25 -9.37
C ARG A 346 6.48 3.07 -8.63
N ALA A 347 7.51 3.53 -9.34
CA ALA A 347 8.57 4.34 -8.76
C ALA A 347 8.07 5.69 -8.21
N ALA A 348 7.16 6.34 -8.92
CA ALA A 348 6.56 7.62 -8.50
C ALA A 348 5.65 7.45 -7.28
N CYS A 349 4.91 6.35 -7.19
CA CYS A 349 4.11 6.01 -6.02
C CYS A 349 4.96 5.68 -4.80
N TYR A 350 6.06 4.96 -5.01
CA TYR A 350 7.03 4.73 -3.95
C TYR A 350 7.66 6.04 -3.45
N LYS A 351 8.12 6.90 -4.37
CA LYS A 351 8.59 8.26 -4.05
C LYS A 351 7.56 9.04 -3.27
N LYS A 352 6.29 9.05 -3.70
CA LYS A 352 5.21 9.72 -2.98
C LYS A 352 5.07 9.21 -1.54
N GLY A 353 5.15 7.90 -1.32
CA GLY A 353 5.09 7.30 0.01
C GLY A 353 6.26 7.74 0.91
N GLN A 354 7.49 7.68 0.38
CA GLN A 354 8.70 8.18 1.07
C GLN A 354 8.59 9.68 1.38
N ASP A 355 8.11 10.47 0.42
CA ASP A 355 7.90 11.90 0.56
C ASP A 355 6.89 12.20 1.66
N ARG A 356 5.77 11.48 1.70
CA ARG A 356 4.73 11.70 2.71
C ARG A 356 5.19 11.37 4.11
N MET A 357 5.99 10.31 4.28
CA MET A 357 6.62 9.98 5.56
C MET A 357 7.48 11.15 6.06
N LEU A 358 8.36 11.67 5.20
CA LEU A 358 9.22 12.81 5.54
C LEU A 358 8.42 14.10 5.78
N ASN A 359 7.42 14.36 4.94
CA ASN A 359 6.62 15.57 5.02
C ASN A 359 5.88 15.68 6.36
N LYS A 360 5.53 14.57 7.02
CA LYS A 360 4.95 14.60 8.38
C LYS A 360 5.86 15.29 9.40
N PHE A 361 7.18 15.11 9.31
CA PHE A 361 8.14 15.80 10.17
C PHE A 361 8.07 17.31 9.95
N PHE A 362 8.16 17.75 8.69
CA PHE A 362 8.14 19.18 8.37
C PHE A 362 6.76 19.82 8.59
N GLN A 363 5.66 19.13 8.34
CA GLN A 363 4.30 19.61 8.60
C GLN A 363 4.09 19.93 10.08
N LYS A 364 4.66 19.11 10.98
CA LYS A 364 4.60 19.36 12.41
C LYS A 364 5.39 20.62 12.80
N GLU A 365 6.60 20.78 12.28
CA GLU A 365 7.47 21.91 12.62
C GLU A 365 7.06 23.24 11.94
N LEU A 366 6.36 23.16 10.79
CA LEU A 366 5.98 24.31 9.96
C LEU A 366 4.46 24.56 9.93
N ARG A 367 3.74 23.98 10.89
CA ARG A 367 2.27 24.02 10.95
C ARG A 367 1.75 25.46 10.89
N GLY A 368 0.79 25.70 10.00
CA GLY A 368 0.19 27.02 9.76
C GLY A 368 0.91 27.90 8.74
N ASN A 369 2.14 27.52 8.33
CA ASN A 369 2.96 28.30 7.41
C ASN A 369 3.05 27.69 5.99
N LEU A 370 2.37 26.57 5.72
CA LEU A 370 2.54 25.81 4.47
C LEU A 370 1.38 25.99 3.48
N GLY A 371 0.22 26.46 3.93
CA GLY A 371 -1.01 26.49 3.12
C GLY A 371 -0.96 27.34 1.86
N LEU A 372 -0.24 28.46 1.88
CA LEU A 372 -0.15 29.41 0.77
C LEU A 372 1.17 29.35 -0.01
N VAL A 373 2.13 28.53 0.44
CA VAL A 373 3.50 28.47 -0.09
C VAL A 373 3.55 28.23 -1.59
N ARG A 374 2.68 27.35 -2.12
CA ARG A 374 2.59 27.05 -3.55
C ARG A 374 2.17 28.22 -4.45
N PHE A 375 1.63 29.30 -3.89
CA PHE A 375 1.22 30.49 -4.65
C PHE A 375 2.31 31.58 -4.68
N TYR A 376 3.40 31.41 -3.93
CA TYR A 376 4.51 32.36 -3.90
C TYR A 376 5.61 31.99 -4.89
N SER A 377 6.09 32.98 -5.64
CA SER A 377 7.21 32.84 -6.57
C SER A 377 8.55 32.52 -5.88
N ASP A 378 8.72 32.98 -4.64
CA ASP A 378 9.82 32.58 -3.76
C ASP A 378 9.37 32.50 -2.29
N PRO A 379 9.30 31.31 -1.67
CA PRO A 379 8.79 31.14 -0.32
C PRO A 379 9.91 31.31 0.73
N GLU A 380 10.42 32.53 0.88
CA GLU A 380 11.61 32.84 1.72
C GLU A 380 11.50 32.35 3.17
N GLU A 381 10.36 32.59 3.82
CA GLU A 381 10.12 32.17 5.20
C GLU A 381 10.10 30.64 5.36
N CYS A 382 9.46 29.95 4.41
CA CYS A 382 9.48 28.49 4.37
C CYS A 382 10.91 27.98 4.16
N LYS A 383 11.68 28.55 3.22
CA LYS A 383 13.07 28.14 2.97
C LYS A 383 13.92 28.24 4.24
N LYS A 384 13.86 29.38 4.95
CA LYS A 384 14.58 29.58 6.21
C LYS A 384 14.21 28.51 7.25
N SER A 385 12.92 28.22 7.36
CA SER A 385 12.41 27.24 8.32
C SER A 385 12.77 25.81 7.95
N VAL A 386 12.73 25.46 6.66
CA VAL A 386 13.20 24.16 6.14
C VAL A 386 14.68 23.98 6.43
N VAL A 387 15.53 24.96 6.10
CA VAL A 387 16.98 24.90 6.39
C VAL A 387 17.23 24.72 7.89
N GLY A 388 16.54 25.48 8.74
CA GLY A 388 16.64 25.34 10.19
C GLY A 388 16.28 23.94 10.68
N ASN A 389 15.18 23.36 10.19
CA ASN A 389 14.75 22.01 10.56
C ASN A 389 15.65 20.92 9.98
N CYS A 390 16.19 21.09 8.78
CA CYS A 390 17.16 20.18 8.18
C CYS A 390 18.41 20.00 9.07
N THR A 391 18.84 21.04 9.80
CA THR A 391 19.96 20.90 10.75
C THR A 391 19.67 19.98 11.94
N LYS A 392 18.40 19.69 12.23
CA LYS A 392 17.97 18.75 13.28
C LYS A 392 18.00 17.28 12.79
N LEU A 393 18.09 17.05 11.47
CA LEU A 393 18.01 15.74 10.83
C LEU A 393 19.39 15.12 10.52
N LYS A 394 20.46 15.59 11.17
CA LYS A 394 21.87 15.24 10.85
C LYS A 394 22.21 13.75 10.88
N GLU A 395 21.42 12.94 11.57
CA GLU A 395 21.66 11.50 11.74
C GLU A 395 20.86 10.63 10.76
N ASP A 396 19.91 11.20 10.01
CA ASP A 396 19.09 10.47 9.04
C ASP A 396 19.42 10.92 7.62
N SER A 397 20.36 10.20 7.01
CA SER A 397 20.92 10.49 5.69
C SER A 397 19.86 10.54 4.59
N ARG A 398 18.76 9.78 4.75
CA ARG A 398 17.61 9.77 3.84
C ARG A 398 16.99 11.15 3.63
N TYR A 399 17.14 12.05 4.59
CA TYR A 399 16.60 13.41 4.53
C TYR A 399 17.58 14.44 3.99
N LEU A 400 18.88 14.13 3.93
CA LEU A 400 19.91 15.05 3.48
C LEU A 400 19.71 15.44 2.02
N SER A 401 19.39 14.47 1.15
CA SER A 401 19.17 14.71 -0.29
C SER A 401 18.14 15.81 -0.56
N LYS A 402 17.04 15.85 0.20
CA LYS A 402 15.99 16.86 0.03
C LYS A 402 16.31 18.19 0.67
N CYS A 403 17.09 18.17 1.75
CA CYS A 403 17.57 19.37 2.41
C CYS A 403 18.54 20.19 1.52
N LEU A 404 19.08 19.59 0.45
CA LEU A 404 19.86 20.30 -0.57
C LEU A 404 19.02 21.27 -1.42
N TYR A 405 17.69 21.08 -1.48
CA TYR A 405 16.77 21.85 -2.32
C TYR A 405 15.60 22.43 -1.51
N PRO A 406 15.84 23.41 -0.61
CA PRO A 406 14.81 23.91 0.31
C PRO A 406 13.60 24.55 -0.39
N LYS A 407 13.79 25.18 -1.55
CA LYS A 407 12.72 25.83 -2.31
C LYS A 407 11.75 24.77 -2.85
N GLU A 408 12.29 23.74 -3.47
CA GLU A 408 11.57 22.61 -4.03
C GLU A 408 10.84 21.85 -2.93
N LEU A 409 11.50 21.63 -1.78
CA LEU A 409 10.89 21.00 -0.61
C LEU A 409 9.70 21.80 -0.08
N CYS A 410 9.79 23.13 -0.01
CA CYS A 410 8.65 23.99 0.36
C CYS A 410 7.42 23.79 -0.56
N TYR A 411 7.64 23.75 -1.88
CA TYR A 411 6.55 23.50 -2.81
C TYR A 411 6.01 22.08 -2.70
N ALA A 412 6.88 21.08 -2.52
CA ALA A 412 6.47 19.70 -2.30
C ALA A 412 5.59 19.55 -1.06
N LEU A 413 5.95 20.20 0.06
CA LEU A 413 5.17 20.20 1.30
C LEU A 413 3.77 20.81 1.10
N SER A 414 3.71 21.97 0.45
CA SER A 414 2.44 22.67 0.17
C SER A 414 1.54 21.87 -0.78
N ASN A 415 2.12 21.27 -1.82
CA ASN A 415 1.41 20.40 -2.75
C ASN A 415 0.89 19.13 -2.06
N ASP A 416 1.69 18.54 -1.18
CA ASP A 416 1.28 17.37 -0.40
C ASP A 416 0.07 17.70 0.48
N ILE A 417 0.11 18.78 1.28
CA ILE A 417 -1.04 19.24 2.10
C ILE A 417 -2.31 19.41 1.28
N PHE A 418 -2.19 19.99 0.08
CA PHE A 418 -3.32 20.15 -0.81
C PHE A 418 -3.90 18.80 -1.27
N LEU A 419 -3.05 17.83 -1.62
CA LEU A 419 -3.49 16.49 -1.99
C LEU A 419 -4.11 15.75 -0.79
N GLN A 420 -3.50 15.84 0.40
CA GLN A 420 -4.08 15.26 1.62
C GLN A 420 -5.45 15.87 1.92
N SER A 421 -5.62 17.18 1.68
CA SER A 421 -6.91 17.85 1.82
C SER A 421 -7.95 17.31 0.85
N LYS A 422 -7.57 17.04 -0.42
CA LYS A 422 -8.48 16.42 -1.39
C LYS A 422 -8.89 15.00 -0.98
N GLU A 423 -7.93 14.19 -0.54
CA GLU A 423 -8.17 12.84 -0.04
C GLU A 423 -9.13 12.85 1.16
N LEU A 424 -8.87 13.74 2.14
CA LEU A 424 -9.76 13.93 3.28
C LEU A 424 -11.17 14.39 2.84
N SER A 425 -11.25 15.25 1.83
CA SER A 425 -12.54 15.74 1.31
C SER A 425 -13.42 14.60 0.83
N SER A 426 -12.84 13.65 0.09
CA SER A 426 -13.53 12.46 -0.42
C SER A 426 -14.01 11.57 0.73
N LEU A 427 -13.15 11.31 1.72
CA LEU A 427 -13.52 10.52 2.91
C LEU A 427 -14.68 11.15 3.70
N LEU A 428 -14.64 12.47 3.85
CA LEU A 428 -15.67 13.22 4.56
C LEU A 428 -17.00 13.25 3.79
N ASP A 429 -17.00 13.08 2.47
CA ASP A 429 -18.25 13.01 1.69
C ASP A 429 -19.04 11.75 2.01
N ASP A 430 -18.35 10.64 2.30
CA ASP A 430 -19.00 9.37 2.64
C ASP A 430 -19.35 9.24 4.13
N GLN A 431 -18.49 9.76 5.02
CA GLN A 431 -18.55 9.42 6.45
C GLN A 431 -19.05 10.54 7.37
N ARG A 432 -19.01 11.82 6.96
CA ARG A 432 -19.25 12.93 7.92
C ARG A 432 -20.64 12.90 8.55
N ASP A 433 -21.64 12.45 7.81
CA ASP A 433 -23.04 12.51 8.24
C ASP A 433 -23.42 11.33 9.14
N PHE A 434 -22.75 10.19 8.95
CA PHE A 434 -22.98 8.95 9.68
C PHE A 434 -21.65 8.31 10.13
N PRO A 435 -20.85 9.00 10.95
CA PRO A 435 -19.53 8.50 11.31
C PRO A 435 -19.62 7.30 12.26
N LEU A 436 -18.67 6.38 12.14
CA LEU A 436 -18.42 5.35 13.13
C LEU A 436 -17.47 5.90 14.22
N GLU A 437 -17.42 5.20 15.36
CA GLU A 437 -16.54 5.57 16.49
C GLU A 437 -15.07 5.77 16.07
N LYS A 438 -14.57 4.91 15.19
CA LYS A 438 -13.22 5.02 14.63
C LYS A 438 -13.04 6.26 13.75
N ASP A 439 -14.06 6.63 12.98
CA ASP A 439 -14.01 7.79 12.07
C ASP A 439 -13.95 9.08 12.90
N CYS A 440 -14.62 9.09 14.05
CA CYS A 440 -14.56 10.18 15.03
C CYS A 440 -13.20 10.36 15.71
N LEU A 441 -12.34 9.35 15.70
CA LEU A 441 -10.96 9.49 16.16
C LEU A 441 -10.08 9.92 14.99
N GLU A 442 -10.08 9.14 13.91
CA GLU A 442 -9.11 9.28 12.81
C GLU A 442 -9.37 10.48 11.90
N LEU A 443 -10.63 10.70 11.50
CA LEU A 443 -10.97 11.81 10.60
C LEU A 443 -10.98 13.14 11.33
N VAL A 444 -11.30 13.16 12.64
CA VAL A 444 -11.21 14.37 13.47
C VAL A 444 -9.75 14.78 13.65
N GLU A 445 -8.86 13.83 13.95
CA GLU A 445 -7.42 14.08 14.04
C GLU A 445 -6.87 14.64 12.73
N LYS A 446 -7.19 14.02 11.59
CA LYS A 446 -6.81 14.54 10.26
C LYS A 446 -7.37 15.93 9.95
N CYS A 447 -8.62 16.20 10.35
CA CYS A 447 -9.20 17.53 10.24
C CYS A 447 -8.40 18.56 11.04
N ASP A 448 -7.99 18.22 12.26
CA ASP A 448 -7.20 19.11 13.11
C ASP A 448 -5.81 19.34 12.50
N GLU A 449 -5.12 18.28 12.08
CA GLU A 449 -3.81 18.34 11.43
C GLU A 449 -3.79 19.27 10.22
N LEU A 450 -4.77 19.13 9.31
CA LEU A 450 -4.78 19.89 8.05
C LEU A 450 -5.44 21.28 8.17
N SER A 451 -6.27 21.53 9.18
CA SER A 451 -7.04 22.78 9.30
C SER A 451 -6.19 24.05 9.43
N SER A 452 -4.95 23.92 9.94
CA SER A 452 -4.01 25.04 10.04
C SER A 452 -3.49 25.50 8.69
N ASP A 453 -3.43 24.60 7.71
CA ASP A 453 -2.77 24.84 6.42
C ASP A 453 -3.74 24.76 5.23
N SER A 454 -4.99 24.34 5.46
CA SER A 454 -6.00 24.21 4.40
C SER A 454 -7.41 24.39 4.93
N LEU A 455 -8.14 25.35 4.34
CA LEU A 455 -9.54 25.60 4.64
C LEU A 455 -10.51 24.79 3.76
N LEU A 456 -9.98 23.94 2.86
CA LEU A 456 -10.78 23.18 1.88
C LEU A 456 -11.92 22.38 2.52
N ASN A 457 -11.68 21.85 3.73
CA ASN A 457 -12.61 20.93 4.40
C ASN A 457 -13.26 21.52 5.66
N LEU A 458 -13.16 22.84 5.89
CA LEU A 458 -13.57 23.46 7.16
C LEU A 458 -15.01 23.07 7.56
N GLU A 459 -15.99 23.29 6.67
CA GLU A 459 -17.40 22.99 6.93
C GLU A 459 -17.67 21.50 7.13
N LYS A 460 -17.01 20.66 6.31
CA LYS A 460 -17.10 19.20 6.39
C LYS A 460 -16.57 18.69 7.75
N CYS A 461 -15.44 19.23 8.20
CA CYS A 461 -14.82 18.92 9.48
C CYS A 461 -15.68 19.40 10.67
N ILE A 462 -16.27 20.60 10.59
CA ILE A 462 -17.21 21.10 11.61
C ILE A 462 -18.41 20.16 11.74
N THR A 463 -18.96 19.71 10.61
CA THR A 463 -20.08 18.76 10.59
C THR A 463 -19.70 17.43 11.24
N LEU A 464 -18.56 16.84 10.85
CA LEU A 464 -18.05 15.60 11.44
C LEU A 464 -17.91 15.72 12.96
N LYS A 465 -17.25 16.77 13.46
CA LYS A 465 -17.03 16.97 14.91
C LYS A 465 -18.36 17.02 15.68
N ARG A 466 -19.35 17.77 15.16
CA ARG A 466 -20.70 17.83 15.76
C ARG A 466 -21.38 16.45 15.78
N ARG A 467 -21.26 15.67 14.70
CA ARG A 467 -21.84 14.31 14.63
C ARG A 467 -21.15 13.35 15.59
N CYS A 468 -19.84 13.47 15.76
CA CYS A 468 -19.07 12.68 16.71
C CYS A 468 -19.40 12.99 18.17
N GLU A 469 -19.65 14.25 18.52
CA GLU A 469 -20.18 14.63 19.83
C GLU A 469 -21.55 14.00 20.07
N TYR A 470 -22.46 14.09 19.10
CA TYR A 470 -23.78 13.46 19.19
C TYR A 470 -23.69 11.94 19.35
N PHE A 471 -22.80 11.29 18.59
CA PHE A 471 -22.53 9.85 18.69
C PHE A 471 -22.06 9.49 20.10
N LYS A 472 -21.09 10.22 20.67
CA LYS A 472 -20.56 10.01 22.02
C LYS A 472 -21.65 10.12 23.09
N VAL A 473 -22.51 11.13 22.98
CA VAL A 473 -23.65 11.33 23.91
C VAL A 473 -24.64 10.16 23.79
N THR A 474 -25.00 9.77 22.56
CA THR A 474 -25.95 8.67 22.29
C THR A 474 -25.45 7.33 22.82
N GLU A 475 -24.17 7.00 22.59
CA GLU A 475 -23.56 5.78 23.12
C GLU A 475 -23.47 5.80 24.66
N GLY A 476 -23.21 6.97 25.25
CA GLY A 476 -23.29 7.17 26.70
C GLY A 476 -24.67 6.82 27.24
N PHE A 477 -25.74 7.34 26.63
CA PHE A 477 -27.12 7.01 27.00
C PHE A 477 -27.43 5.52 26.82
N ARG A 478 -27.05 4.90 25.68
CA ARG A 478 -27.25 3.46 25.45
C ARG A 478 -26.62 2.60 26.54
N LYS A 479 -25.38 2.91 26.94
CA LYS A 479 -24.68 2.19 28.03
C LYS A 479 -25.38 2.35 29.39
N VAL A 480 -26.01 3.50 29.64
CA VAL A 480 -26.81 3.71 30.86
C VAL A 480 -28.11 2.90 30.83
N PHE A 481 -28.80 2.88 29.69
CA PHE A 481 -30.03 2.10 29.53
C PHE A 481 -29.81 0.59 29.62
N LEU A 482 -28.69 0.09 29.10
CA LEU A 482 -28.32 -1.34 29.13
C LEU A 482 -27.74 -1.81 30.48
N LYS A 483 -27.55 -0.90 31.45
CA LYS A 483 -27.12 -1.22 32.83
C LYS A 483 -28.30 -1.45 33.79
N LYS A 484 -29.54 -1.30 33.31
CA LYS A 484 -30.76 -1.73 33.99
C LYS A 484 -31.22 -3.06 33.40
#